data_AF-A0A0G1VYP5-F1
#
_entry.id   AF-A0A0G1VYP5-F1
#
_cell.length_a   1.000
_cell.length_b   1.000
_cell.length_c   1.000
_cell.angle_alpha   90.00
_cell.angle_beta   90.00
_cell.angle_gamma   90.00
#
_symmetry.space_group_name_H-M   'P 1'
#
loop_
_entity.id
_entity.type
_entity.pdbx_description
1 polymer ?
#
loop_
_entity_poly.entity_id
_entity_poly.type
_entity_poly.pdbx_seq_one_letter_code
_entity_poly.pdbx_strand_id
1 'polypeptide(L)'
;MLTKKQKKVLDYIQVYSQKHGFAPSHEEMRKHLKLASVSTINHYLKILQKKKYIAREKKVARAVSIDNKESIVSIPFKGYIAAGVPIEAVQEYETVNVPSNLISSSGEHFALGVRGDSMIDEGILDGDTVVIRKQNTVENGETAVALINGNEVTLKKIYKEKNRIRLQPANPKLKPLFVKSVVIQGKVVSTFRNFEEQDKQVNEIRKLFSDIKIDYSWSFSDKTRKDTAYITHGYHRYPAKFIPQIVSRLAEKYTRKGDLIVDPFGGCGTTLVESKVMGRPSIAVDINPVAVLIAKAKITPIDPDRVKEEYLILQQRLEIYNENTKVKVPEHTRIDYWFQPEEKRKLTFLLAEISRIKDKNVQDFFFCGFSNILKNCSIWLQKSNKPTRDFEKTPSEPFKTFAKQIRMMLRGNTQLFELLSERGYCKIPSKVVCTDARTIPVKDNGVSLIVTSPPYVTSYEYADLHQLTAFWLEYTKDLSDFRKRFIGTSYHNKKNLTLNSSIAENIRKELSQKDRKIAEEVSTYFSEMNQVFAEMKRILRKGGKTCIVVGNTNLKGVEISNAEVFVEQLQNLGLKVSDIIKREIPSKNLPSVRDEKTGKFARITSNNKVLAYPTEYILVMEK
;
A
#
# COMPACT_ATOMS: atom_id res chain seq x y z
N MET A 1 -40.32 10.95 -33.94
CA MET A 1 -41.42 11.52 -33.14
C MET A 1 -42.33 10.43 -32.56
N LEU A 2 -42.78 10.59 -31.31
CA LEU A 2 -43.73 9.70 -30.62
C LEU A 2 -45.15 10.28 -30.68
N THR A 3 -46.17 9.42 -30.82
CA THR A 3 -47.57 9.85 -30.69
C THR A 3 -47.92 10.12 -29.22
N LYS A 4 -48.97 10.90 -28.94
CA LYS A 4 -49.43 11.17 -27.56
C LYS A 4 -49.63 9.89 -26.73
N LYS A 5 -50.13 8.81 -27.35
CA LYS A 5 -50.31 7.51 -26.68
C LYS A 5 -49.00 6.75 -26.45
N GLN A 6 -48.06 6.79 -27.41
CA GLN A 6 -46.72 6.19 -27.25
C GLN A 6 -45.91 6.89 -26.16
N LYS A 7 -46.00 8.23 -26.09
CA LYS A 7 -45.35 9.02 -25.05
C LYS A 7 -45.87 8.68 -23.66
N LYS A 8 -47.20 8.60 -23.48
CA LYS A 8 -47.80 8.17 -22.20
C LYS A 8 -47.33 6.78 -21.73
N VAL A 9 -47.11 5.84 -22.66
CA VAL A 9 -46.56 4.52 -22.33
C VAL A 9 -45.11 4.64 -21.85
N LEU A 10 -44.28 5.41 -22.56
CA LEU A 10 -42.88 5.63 -22.21
C LEU A 10 -42.73 6.34 -20.85
N ASP A 11 -43.49 7.42 -20.65
CA ASP A 11 -43.49 8.21 -19.40
C ASP A 11 -43.88 7.33 -18.21
N TYR A 12 -44.88 6.45 -18.37
CA TYR A 12 -45.29 5.53 -17.31
C TYR A 12 -44.19 4.49 -16.98
N ILE A 13 -43.51 3.95 -17.99
CA ILE A 13 -42.38 3.02 -17.77
C ILE A 13 -41.25 3.73 -17.02
N GLN A 14 -40.95 4.99 -17.37
CA GLN A 14 -39.94 5.80 -16.69
C GLN A 14 -40.29 6.05 -15.22
N VAL A 15 -41.48 6.57 -14.94
CA VAL A 15 -41.94 6.87 -13.57
C VAL A 15 -42.00 5.61 -12.72
N TYR A 16 -42.53 4.51 -13.27
CA TYR A 16 -42.63 3.25 -12.54
C TYR A 16 -41.25 2.66 -12.24
N SER A 17 -40.33 2.67 -13.21
CA SER A 17 -38.98 2.11 -13.04
C SER A 17 -38.15 2.91 -12.04
N GLN A 18 -38.25 4.25 -12.06
CA GLN A 18 -37.59 5.12 -11.06
C GLN A 18 -38.10 4.87 -9.65
N LYS A 19 -39.39 4.59 -9.49
CA LYS A 19 -40.01 4.38 -8.17
C LYS A 19 -39.77 2.97 -7.60
N HIS A 20 -39.73 1.95 -8.46
CA HIS A 20 -39.75 0.54 -8.02
C HIS A 20 -38.45 -0.22 -8.31
N GLY A 21 -37.50 0.36 -9.05
CA GLY A 21 -36.23 -0.28 -9.41
C GLY A 21 -36.33 -1.36 -10.48
N PHE A 22 -37.51 -1.56 -11.08
CA PHE A 22 -37.76 -2.48 -12.20
C PHE A 22 -38.92 -1.99 -13.08
N ALA A 23 -38.98 -2.45 -14.33
CA ALA A 23 -40.02 -2.05 -15.28
C ALA A 23 -41.41 -2.63 -14.93
N PRO A 24 -42.51 -1.91 -15.23
CA PRO A 24 -43.86 -2.42 -15.01
C PRO A 24 -44.12 -3.65 -15.90
N SER A 25 -44.97 -4.55 -15.42
CA SER A 25 -45.50 -5.64 -16.24
C SER A 25 -46.48 -5.12 -17.29
N HIS A 26 -46.77 -5.94 -18.31
CA HIS A 26 -47.74 -5.57 -19.33
C HIS A 26 -49.15 -5.33 -18.75
N GLU A 27 -49.50 -6.03 -17.68
CA GLU A 27 -50.81 -5.90 -17.04
C GLU A 27 -50.91 -4.62 -16.20
N GLU A 28 -49.83 -4.22 -15.53
CA GLU A 28 -49.74 -2.93 -14.84
C GLU A 28 -49.85 -1.75 -15.81
N MET A 29 -49.15 -1.83 -16.95
CA MET A 29 -49.26 -0.83 -18.02
C MET A 29 -50.68 -0.75 -18.60
N ARG A 30 -51.33 -1.90 -18.83
CA ARG A 30 -52.70 -1.95 -19.36
C ARG A 30 -53.69 -1.30 -18.40
N LYS A 31 -53.62 -1.65 -17.10
CA LYS A 31 -54.51 -1.12 -16.06
C LYS A 31 -54.32 0.39 -15.87
N HIS A 32 -53.07 0.85 -15.77
CA HIS A 32 -52.77 2.27 -15.54
C HIS A 32 -53.19 3.15 -16.73
N LEU A 33 -52.97 2.68 -17.95
CA LEU A 33 -53.29 3.43 -19.17
C LEU A 33 -54.73 3.20 -19.66
N LYS A 34 -55.55 2.45 -18.91
CA LYS A 34 -56.95 2.10 -19.23
C LYS A 34 -57.11 1.57 -20.66
N LEU A 35 -56.26 0.63 -21.06
CA LEU A 35 -56.26 0.05 -22.40
C LEU A 35 -57.06 -1.26 -22.46
N ALA A 36 -57.69 -1.51 -23.61
CA ALA A 36 -58.58 -2.66 -23.82
C ALA A 36 -57.87 -4.02 -23.70
N SER A 37 -56.58 -4.13 -24.05
CA SER A 37 -55.87 -5.40 -24.03
C SER A 37 -54.36 -5.26 -23.79
N VAL A 38 -53.75 -6.34 -23.28
CA VAL A 38 -52.30 -6.51 -23.14
C VAL A 38 -51.60 -6.47 -24.50
N SER A 39 -52.29 -6.93 -25.55
CA SER A 39 -51.79 -6.92 -26.93
C SER A 39 -51.49 -5.51 -27.43
N THR A 40 -52.28 -4.51 -27.03
CA THR A 40 -52.05 -3.09 -27.35
C THR A 40 -50.77 -2.56 -26.70
N ILE A 41 -50.45 -3.00 -25.46
CA ILE A 41 -49.17 -2.67 -24.81
C ILE A 41 -48.01 -3.30 -25.57
N ASN A 42 -48.10 -4.57 -25.95
CA ASN A 42 -47.07 -5.23 -26.75
C ASN A 42 -46.82 -4.51 -28.09
N HIS A 43 -47.87 -4.00 -28.73
CA HIS A 43 -47.74 -3.19 -29.94
C HIS A 43 -46.97 -1.87 -29.68
N TYR A 44 -47.32 -1.13 -28.62
CA TYR A 44 -46.60 0.10 -28.27
C TYR A 44 -45.15 -0.17 -27.87
N LEU A 45 -44.87 -1.23 -27.12
CA LEU A 45 -43.50 -1.62 -26.77
C LEU A 45 -42.69 -1.99 -28.01
N LYS A 46 -43.25 -2.73 -28.98
CA LYS A 46 -42.57 -3.00 -30.25
C LYS A 46 -42.23 -1.72 -31.02
N ILE A 47 -43.15 -0.74 -31.03
CA ILE A 47 -42.89 0.55 -31.68
C ILE A 47 -41.81 1.34 -30.93
N LEU A 48 -41.87 1.41 -29.60
CA LEU A 48 -40.88 2.10 -28.79
C LEU A 48 -39.49 1.44 -28.93
N GLN A 49 -39.43 0.11 -29.02
CA GLN A 49 -38.21 -0.65 -29.29
C GLN A 49 -37.68 -0.38 -30.71
N LYS A 50 -38.54 -0.42 -31.73
CA LYS A 50 -38.15 -0.09 -33.12
C LYS A 50 -37.65 1.35 -33.24
N LYS A 51 -38.20 2.28 -32.45
CA LYS A 51 -37.79 3.68 -32.36
C LYS A 51 -36.62 3.92 -31.39
N LYS A 52 -36.02 2.86 -30.81
CA LYS A 52 -34.88 2.90 -29.89
C LYS A 52 -35.09 3.72 -28.61
N TYR A 53 -36.32 3.82 -28.09
CA TYR A 53 -36.62 4.44 -26.79
C TYR A 53 -36.55 3.45 -25.62
N ILE A 54 -36.62 2.14 -25.92
CA ILE A 54 -36.51 1.06 -24.94
C ILE A 54 -35.76 -0.12 -25.57
N ALA A 55 -35.07 -0.92 -24.75
CA ALA A 55 -34.53 -2.22 -25.12
C ALA A 55 -35.32 -3.33 -24.42
N ARG A 56 -35.53 -4.46 -25.11
CA ARG A 56 -36.34 -5.59 -24.60
C ARG A 56 -35.78 -6.94 -25.01
N GLU A 57 -35.67 -7.85 -24.03
CA GLU A 57 -35.42 -9.28 -24.26
C GLU A 57 -36.73 -10.08 -24.31
N LYS A 58 -36.82 -11.05 -25.23
CA LYS A 58 -38.09 -11.72 -25.56
C LYS A 58 -38.57 -12.75 -24.53
N LYS A 59 -37.80 -13.10 -23.49
CA LYS A 59 -38.07 -14.26 -22.62
C LYS A 59 -38.17 -14.00 -21.11
N VAL A 60 -38.16 -12.74 -20.66
CA VAL A 60 -38.21 -12.43 -19.21
C VAL A 60 -39.31 -11.42 -18.91
N ALA A 61 -40.11 -11.67 -17.87
CA ALA A 61 -41.07 -10.71 -17.35
C ALA A 61 -40.31 -9.47 -16.83
N ARG A 62 -40.75 -8.26 -17.20
CA ARG A 62 -40.12 -6.96 -16.82
C ARG A 62 -38.76 -6.64 -17.47
N ALA A 63 -38.40 -7.30 -18.56
CA ALA A 63 -37.17 -6.99 -19.32
C ALA A 63 -37.32 -5.79 -20.27
N VAL A 64 -37.73 -4.63 -19.75
CA VAL A 64 -37.72 -3.36 -20.50
C VAL A 64 -36.70 -2.43 -19.85
N SER A 65 -35.55 -2.23 -20.47
CA SER A 65 -34.57 -1.22 -20.04
C SER A 65 -34.76 0.05 -20.87
N ILE A 66 -34.74 1.20 -20.20
CA ILE A 66 -34.81 2.50 -20.87
C ILE A 66 -33.40 2.84 -21.33
N ASP A 67 -33.24 3.02 -22.64
CA ASP A 67 -31.98 3.44 -23.24
C ASP A 67 -31.92 4.97 -23.12
N ASN A 68 -31.48 5.47 -21.95
CA ASN A 68 -31.25 6.89 -21.75
C ASN A 68 -30.00 7.28 -22.54
N LYS A 69 -30.17 7.64 -23.82
CA LYS A 69 -29.20 8.52 -24.47
C LYS A 69 -29.36 9.92 -23.88
N GLU A 70 -28.78 10.16 -22.72
CA GLU A 70 -28.37 11.51 -22.37
C GLU A 70 -27.37 11.95 -23.46
N SER A 71 -27.66 13.04 -24.17
CA SER A 71 -26.70 13.57 -25.15
C SER A 71 -25.45 14.01 -24.40
N ILE A 72 -24.32 13.37 -24.67
CA ILE A 72 -23.03 13.71 -24.09
C ILE A 72 -22.40 14.83 -24.92
N VAL A 73 -21.92 15.87 -24.25
CA VAL A 73 -21.20 16.99 -24.85
C VAL A 73 -19.77 16.96 -24.32
N SER A 74 -18.80 17.05 -25.22
CA SER A 74 -17.39 17.11 -24.87
C SER A 74 -16.96 18.56 -24.67
N ILE A 75 -16.39 18.87 -23.50
CA ILE A 75 -15.89 20.21 -23.16
C ILE A 75 -14.41 20.18 -22.76
N PRO A 76 -13.64 21.26 -22.97
CA PRO A 76 -12.23 21.30 -22.58
C PRO A 76 -12.05 21.12 -21.07
N PHE A 77 -11.15 20.23 -20.67
CA PHE A 77 -10.69 20.06 -19.29
C PHE A 77 -9.41 20.90 -19.10
N LYS A 78 -9.44 21.83 -18.15
CA LYS A 78 -8.37 22.82 -17.95
C LYS A 78 -7.47 22.53 -16.74
N GLY A 79 -7.44 21.28 -16.29
CA GLY A 79 -6.64 20.83 -15.15
C GLY A 79 -7.37 20.90 -13.81
N TYR A 80 -6.61 21.03 -12.72
CA TYR A 80 -7.11 20.95 -11.35
C TYR A 80 -6.98 22.28 -10.60
N ILE A 81 -7.93 22.58 -9.71
CA ILE A 81 -7.89 23.74 -8.80
C ILE A 81 -7.47 23.25 -7.42
N ALA A 82 -6.31 23.68 -6.93
CA ALA A 82 -5.83 23.47 -5.56
C ALA A 82 -5.50 24.81 -4.89
N ALA A 83 -5.51 24.86 -3.56
CA ALA A 83 -5.04 26.05 -2.84
C ALA A 83 -3.54 26.28 -3.09
N GLY A 84 -3.16 27.48 -3.55
CA GLY A 84 -1.78 27.98 -3.52
C GLY A 84 -0.82 27.59 -4.65
N VAL A 85 -1.27 26.98 -5.76
CA VAL A 85 -0.38 26.68 -6.91
C VAL A 85 -1.03 27.14 -8.23
N PRO A 86 -0.29 27.82 -9.14
CA PRO A 86 -0.83 28.26 -10.43
C PRO A 86 -1.30 27.09 -11.31
N ILE A 87 -2.33 27.34 -12.15
CA ILE A 87 -2.65 26.43 -13.25
C ILE A 87 -1.47 26.49 -14.23
N GLU A 88 -0.71 25.40 -14.34
CA GLU A 88 0.23 25.23 -15.44
C GLU A 88 -0.58 25.21 -16.74
N ALA A 89 -0.30 26.16 -17.63
CA ALA A 89 -0.86 26.20 -18.96
C ALA A 89 -0.28 25.04 -19.79
N VAL A 90 -0.88 23.86 -19.70
CA VAL A 90 -0.56 22.75 -20.60
C VAL A 90 -1.35 22.95 -21.89
N GLN A 91 -0.64 23.30 -22.97
CA GLN A 91 -1.18 23.35 -24.33
C GLN A 91 -1.29 21.94 -24.91
N GLU A 92 -2.22 21.14 -24.39
CA GLU A 92 -2.83 19.98 -25.06
C GLU A 92 -4.24 19.84 -24.47
N TYR A 93 -5.29 19.97 -25.30
CA TYR A 93 -6.68 19.98 -24.79
C TYR A 93 -7.12 18.57 -24.42
N GLU A 94 -6.96 18.17 -23.16
CA GLU A 94 -7.78 17.10 -22.59
C GLU A 94 -9.25 17.55 -22.61
N THR A 95 -10.18 16.66 -22.98
CA THR A 95 -11.62 16.94 -23.00
C THR A 95 -12.34 15.98 -22.08
N VAL A 96 -13.39 16.45 -21.40
CA VAL A 96 -14.26 15.61 -20.58
C VAL A 96 -15.66 15.53 -21.17
N ASN A 97 -16.25 14.35 -21.08
CA ASN A 97 -17.61 14.06 -21.54
C ASN A 97 -18.61 14.39 -20.43
N VAL A 98 -19.53 15.30 -20.72
CA VAL A 98 -20.51 15.80 -19.75
C VAL A 98 -21.93 15.59 -20.30
N PRO A 99 -22.85 15.00 -19.53
CA PRO A 99 -24.27 14.99 -19.86
C PRO A 99 -24.82 16.39 -20.18
N SER A 100 -25.55 16.54 -21.28
CA SER A 100 -26.01 17.86 -21.76
C SER A 100 -26.94 18.59 -20.78
N ASN A 101 -27.59 17.87 -19.87
CA ASN A 101 -28.42 18.46 -18.79
C ASN A 101 -27.58 19.18 -17.72
N LEU A 102 -26.28 18.90 -17.63
CA LEU A 102 -25.35 19.55 -16.71
C LEU A 102 -24.66 20.77 -17.33
N ILE A 103 -24.93 21.07 -18.61
CA ILE A 103 -24.42 22.23 -19.31
C ILE A 103 -25.57 23.23 -19.52
N SER A 104 -25.31 24.53 -19.34
CA SER A 104 -26.32 25.54 -19.69
C SER A 104 -26.53 25.63 -21.20
N SER A 105 -27.76 25.90 -21.64
CA SER A 105 -28.14 25.95 -23.06
C SER A 105 -27.42 27.00 -23.91
N SER A 106 -26.64 27.90 -23.29
CA SER A 106 -25.84 28.92 -23.96
C SER A 106 -24.54 29.21 -23.19
N GLY A 107 -23.54 29.74 -23.91
CA GLY A 107 -22.21 30.10 -23.40
C GLY A 107 -21.12 29.08 -23.74
N GLU A 108 -19.85 29.49 -23.63
CA GLU A 108 -18.70 28.57 -23.66
C GLU A 108 -18.50 27.92 -22.29
N HIS A 109 -18.23 26.62 -22.26
CA HIS A 109 -17.97 25.87 -21.02
C HIS A 109 -16.61 25.20 -21.02
N PHE A 110 -16.08 24.99 -19.82
CA PHE A 110 -14.90 24.17 -19.58
C PHE A 110 -15.02 23.47 -18.23
N ALA A 111 -14.23 22.43 -18.02
CA ALA A 111 -14.21 21.66 -16.78
C ALA A 111 -12.91 21.86 -16.01
N LEU A 112 -12.99 21.76 -14.68
CA LEU A 112 -11.84 21.70 -13.80
C LEU A 112 -12.04 20.62 -12.73
N GLY A 113 -10.99 19.89 -12.39
CA GLY A 113 -10.99 18.97 -11.26
C GLY A 113 -10.79 19.72 -9.94
N VAL A 114 -11.52 19.32 -8.90
CA VAL A 114 -11.44 19.94 -7.56
C VAL A 114 -10.44 19.21 -6.70
N ARG A 115 -9.51 19.94 -6.06
CA ARG A 115 -8.65 19.43 -4.99
C ARG A 115 -8.88 20.19 -3.69
N GLY A 116 -9.19 19.47 -2.61
CA GLY A 116 -9.45 19.99 -1.26
C GLY A 116 -10.93 20.08 -0.90
N ASP A 117 -11.19 20.56 0.32
CA ASP A 117 -12.51 20.51 0.97
C ASP A 117 -13.17 21.89 1.12
N SER A 118 -12.72 22.90 0.36
CA SER A 118 -13.15 24.28 0.63
C SER A 118 -14.61 24.61 0.29
N MET A 119 -15.30 23.70 -0.41
CA MET A 119 -16.65 23.90 -0.94
C MET A 119 -17.63 22.76 -0.57
N ILE A 120 -17.36 22.03 0.53
CA ILE A 120 -18.15 20.87 0.95
C ILE A 120 -19.64 21.17 1.20
N ASP A 121 -19.98 22.35 1.73
CA ASP A 121 -21.37 22.74 2.01
C ASP A 121 -22.15 23.07 0.72
N GLU A 122 -21.45 23.24 -0.42
CA GLU A 122 -22.03 23.34 -1.76
C GLU A 122 -22.16 21.97 -2.44
N GLY A 123 -21.86 20.88 -1.72
CA GLY A 123 -21.84 19.52 -2.26
C GLY A 123 -20.66 19.24 -3.19
N ILE A 124 -19.66 20.15 -3.25
CA ILE A 124 -18.45 20.00 -4.06
C ILE A 124 -17.35 19.38 -3.21
N LEU A 125 -17.02 18.13 -3.49
CA LEU A 125 -16.03 17.35 -2.76
C LEU A 125 -14.70 17.27 -3.52
N ASP A 126 -13.64 16.91 -2.80
CA ASP A 126 -12.34 16.55 -3.38
C ASP A 126 -12.52 15.44 -4.42
N GLY A 127 -11.94 15.63 -5.62
CA GLY A 127 -12.08 14.72 -6.75
C GLY A 127 -13.30 14.97 -7.66
N ASP A 128 -14.18 15.92 -7.33
CA ASP A 128 -15.28 16.30 -8.22
C ASP A 128 -14.78 17.03 -9.46
N THR A 129 -15.54 16.91 -10.55
CA THR A 129 -15.38 17.78 -11.73
C THR A 129 -16.46 18.85 -11.71
N VAL A 130 -16.02 20.11 -11.69
CA VAL A 130 -16.92 21.27 -11.81
C VAL A 130 -17.03 21.66 -13.28
N VAL A 131 -18.25 21.94 -13.74
CA VAL A 131 -18.50 22.53 -15.07
C VAL A 131 -18.63 24.04 -14.89
N ILE A 132 -17.81 24.79 -15.63
CA ILE A 132 -17.72 26.24 -15.54
C ILE A 132 -18.22 26.84 -16.84
N ARG A 133 -19.18 27.76 -16.75
CA ARG A 133 -19.52 28.66 -17.85
C ARG A 133 -18.56 29.83 -17.83
N LYS A 134 -17.85 30.05 -18.94
CA LYS A 134 -16.90 31.14 -19.10
C LYS A 134 -17.64 32.48 -19.10
N GLN A 135 -17.33 33.31 -18.11
CA GLN A 135 -17.87 34.65 -17.93
C GLN A 135 -16.95 35.44 -17.01
N ASN A 136 -16.89 36.77 -17.17
CA ASN A 136 -16.00 37.67 -16.43
C ASN A 136 -16.65 38.31 -15.20
N THR A 137 -17.92 38.03 -14.93
CA THR A 137 -18.67 38.58 -13.79
C THR A 137 -19.54 37.51 -13.14
N VAL A 138 -19.76 37.63 -11.83
CA VAL A 138 -20.74 36.83 -11.06
C VAL A 138 -21.49 37.72 -10.07
N GLU A 139 -22.67 37.26 -9.65
CA GLU A 139 -23.49 37.87 -8.61
C GLU A 139 -23.02 37.47 -7.20
N ASN A 140 -23.46 38.22 -6.19
CA ASN A 140 -23.09 37.96 -4.81
C ASN A 140 -23.65 36.62 -4.33
N GLY A 141 -22.77 35.76 -3.80
CA GLY A 141 -23.11 34.44 -3.30
C GLY A 141 -22.94 33.32 -4.33
N GLU A 142 -22.67 33.63 -5.59
CA GLU A 142 -22.41 32.63 -6.62
C GLU A 142 -21.04 31.97 -6.45
N THR A 143 -20.98 30.66 -6.71
CA THR A 143 -19.75 29.88 -6.73
C THR A 143 -19.03 30.07 -8.07
N ALA A 144 -17.79 30.56 -8.02
CA ALA A 144 -17.03 30.95 -9.20
C ALA A 144 -15.55 30.56 -9.10
N VAL A 145 -14.93 30.41 -10.27
CA VAL A 145 -13.48 30.28 -10.38
C VAL A 145 -12.87 31.69 -10.49
N ALA A 146 -12.02 32.04 -9.54
CA ALA A 146 -11.40 33.34 -9.44
C ALA A 146 -9.87 33.21 -9.48
N LEU A 147 -9.23 34.06 -10.27
CA LEU A 147 -7.79 34.24 -10.31
C LEU A 147 -7.42 35.43 -9.41
N ILE A 148 -6.57 35.18 -8.42
CA ILE A 148 -6.06 36.14 -7.45
C ILE A 148 -4.61 36.44 -7.81
N ASN A 149 -4.22 37.72 -7.77
CA ASN A 149 -2.84 38.19 -7.98
C ASN A 149 -2.15 37.69 -9.27
N GLY A 150 -2.94 37.32 -10.30
CA GLY A 150 -2.43 36.87 -11.59
C GLY A 150 -1.87 35.44 -11.65
N ASN A 151 -1.77 34.74 -10.52
CA ASN A 151 -1.12 33.42 -10.47
C ASN A 151 -1.85 32.38 -9.61
N GLU A 152 -2.83 32.74 -8.77
CA GLU A 152 -3.53 31.77 -7.90
C GLU A 152 -4.99 31.59 -8.33
N VAL A 153 -5.37 30.36 -8.70
CA VAL A 153 -6.76 30.04 -9.06
C VAL A 153 -7.47 29.39 -7.88
N THR A 154 -8.65 29.89 -7.53
CA THR A 154 -9.46 29.34 -6.44
C THR A 154 -10.92 29.17 -6.82
N LEU A 155 -11.60 28.26 -6.13
CA LEU A 155 -13.04 28.06 -6.19
C LEU A 155 -13.68 28.51 -4.88
N LYS A 156 -14.51 29.56 -4.91
CA LYS A 156 -15.15 30.17 -3.73
C LYS A 156 -16.50 30.80 -4.09
N LYS A 157 -17.33 31.08 -3.08
CA LYS A 157 -18.46 32.01 -3.22
C LYS A 157 -17.95 33.44 -3.24
N ILE A 158 -18.38 34.23 -4.23
CA ILE A 158 -17.89 35.60 -4.42
C ILE A 158 -18.89 36.59 -3.84
N TYR A 159 -18.41 37.53 -3.03
CA TYR A 159 -19.20 38.66 -2.54
C TYR A 159 -18.45 39.98 -2.79
N LYS A 160 -19.04 40.86 -3.58
CA LYS A 160 -18.60 42.24 -3.79
C LYS A 160 -19.12 43.11 -2.65
N GLU A 161 -18.20 43.58 -1.80
CA GLU A 161 -18.47 44.51 -0.70
C GLU A 161 -17.95 45.92 -1.09
N LYS A 162 -18.37 46.98 -0.40
CA LYS A 162 -18.10 48.38 -0.81
C LYS A 162 -16.62 48.68 -1.14
N ASN A 163 -15.68 48.11 -0.38
CA ASN A 163 -14.24 48.40 -0.50
C ASN A 163 -13.36 47.16 -0.76
N ARG A 164 -13.96 45.97 -0.98
CA ARG A 164 -13.22 44.70 -1.12
C ARG A 164 -14.10 43.60 -1.71
N ILE A 165 -13.47 42.52 -2.13
CA ILE A 165 -14.13 41.28 -2.54
C ILE A 165 -13.85 40.22 -1.47
N ARG A 166 -14.92 39.58 -0.98
CA ARG A 166 -14.83 38.44 -0.06
C ARG A 166 -14.98 37.14 -0.87
N LEU A 167 -13.98 36.29 -0.76
CA LEU A 167 -13.93 34.94 -1.28
C LEU A 167 -14.27 33.99 -0.13
N GLN A 168 -15.52 33.58 -0.09
CA GLN A 168 -16.09 32.80 1.00
C GLN A 168 -15.97 31.30 0.69
N PRO A 169 -15.24 30.51 1.51
CA PRO A 169 -15.34 29.06 1.43
C PRO A 169 -16.73 28.61 1.89
N ALA A 170 -17.24 27.55 1.27
CA ALA A 170 -18.40 26.80 1.75
C ALA A 170 -17.91 25.60 2.58
N ASN A 171 -17.16 25.92 3.63
CA ASN A 171 -16.66 24.99 4.64
C ASN A 171 -16.53 25.75 5.97
N PRO A 172 -17.23 25.35 7.05
CA PRO A 172 -17.25 26.08 8.31
C PRO A 172 -15.88 26.15 9.00
N LYS A 173 -14.94 25.27 8.64
CA LYS A 173 -13.59 25.21 9.21
C LYS A 173 -12.62 26.20 8.58
N LEU A 174 -12.98 26.84 7.46
CA LEU A 174 -12.11 27.73 6.70
C LEU A 174 -12.57 29.18 6.84
N LYS A 175 -11.59 30.09 6.99
CA LYS A 175 -11.88 31.53 7.09
C LYS A 175 -12.04 32.17 5.69
N PRO A 176 -12.88 33.20 5.55
CA PRO A 176 -12.99 33.96 4.30
C PRO A 176 -11.69 34.67 3.93
N LEU A 177 -11.38 34.75 2.64
CA LEU A 177 -10.26 35.53 2.12
C LEU A 177 -10.78 36.86 1.55
N PHE A 178 -10.12 37.96 1.88
CA PHE A 178 -10.49 39.30 1.44
C PHE A 178 -9.42 39.88 0.52
N VAL A 179 -9.83 40.36 -0.65
CA VAL A 179 -8.91 40.88 -1.67
C VAL A 179 -9.47 42.16 -2.30
N LYS A 180 -8.61 43.01 -2.85
CA LYS A 180 -9.03 44.26 -3.51
C LYS A 180 -9.65 44.01 -4.88
N SER A 181 -9.13 43.02 -5.62
CA SER A 181 -9.57 42.67 -6.97
C SER A 181 -9.34 41.18 -7.25
N VAL A 182 -10.19 40.59 -8.09
CA VAL A 182 -10.00 39.25 -8.66
C VAL A 182 -10.42 39.26 -10.12
N VAL A 183 -9.85 38.35 -10.90
CA VAL A 183 -10.32 38.09 -12.27
C VAL A 183 -11.20 36.84 -12.24
N ILE A 184 -12.48 37.00 -12.54
CA ILE A 184 -13.41 35.86 -12.65
C ILE A 184 -13.14 35.15 -13.97
N GLN A 185 -12.84 33.85 -13.89
CA GLN A 185 -12.62 32.97 -15.04
C GLN A 185 -13.94 32.33 -15.52
N GLY A 186 -14.90 32.15 -14.61
CA GLY A 186 -16.24 31.69 -14.93
C GLY A 186 -17.06 31.28 -13.71
N LYS A 187 -18.34 31.05 -13.94
CA LYS A 187 -19.33 30.63 -12.94
C LYS A 187 -19.49 29.11 -12.96
N VAL A 188 -19.52 28.47 -11.79
CA VAL A 188 -19.87 27.04 -11.71
C VAL A 188 -21.36 26.88 -12.00
N VAL A 189 -21.68 26.06 -12.99
CA VAL A 189 -23.06 25.79 -13.40
C VAL A 189 -23.56 24.43 -12.94
N SER A 190 -22.65 23.47 -12.79
CA SER A 190 -22.96 22.14 -12.28
C SER A 190 -21.70 21.48 -11.75
N THR A 191 -21.90 20.43 -10.97
CA THR A 191 -20.85 19.50 -10.57
C THR A 191 -21.27 18.10 -10.97
N PHE A 192 -20.30 17.29 -11.34
CA PHE A 192 -20.52 15.87 -11.50
C PHE A 192 -19.33 15.11 -10.95
N ARG A 193 -19.65 13.94 -10.42
CA ARG A 193 -18.67 12.98 -9.95
C ARG A 193 -18.67 11.87 -10.99
N ASN A 194 -17.56 11.70 -11.68
CA ASN A 194 -17.48 10.76 -12.79
C ASN A 194 -17.37 9.32 -12.27
N PHE A 195 -18.46 8.81 -11.69
CA PHE A 195 -18.55 7.44 -11.20
C PHE A 195 -18.30 6.43 -12.32
N GLU A 196 -18.66 6.76 -13.57
CA GLU A 196 -18.49 5.86 -14.72
C GLU A 196 -17.01 5.59 -15.08
N GLU A 197 -16.14 6.60 -15.02
CA GLU A 197 -14.70 6.42 -15.29
C GLU A 197 -14.00 5.65 -14.16
N GLN A 198 -14.35 5.96 -12.90
CA GLN A 198 -13.83 5.22 -11.75
C GLN A 198 -14.30 3.76 -11.76
N ASP A 199 -15.58 3.51 -12.01
CA ASP A 199 -16.12 2.16 -12.09
C ASP A 199 -15.53 1.39 -13.28
N LYS A 200 -15.25 2.06 -14.41
CA LYS A 200 -14.56 1.46 -15.55
C LYS A 200 -13.14 1.04 -15.22
N GLN A 201 -12.33 1.91 -14.59
CA GLN A 201 -10.97 1.58 -14.17
C GLN A 201 -10.96 0.42 -13.18
N VAL A 202 -11.84 0.44 -12.17
CA VAL A 202 -11.98 -0.65 -11.19
C VAL A 202 -12.33 -1.97 -11.87
N ASN A 203 -13.26 -1.95 -12.83
CA ASN A 203 -13.65 -3.14 -13.58
C ASN A 203 -12.54 -3.66 -14.49
N GLU A 204 -11.76 -2.77 -15.11
CA GLU A 204 -10.57 -3.14 -15.90
C GLU A 204 -9.50 -3.81 -15.04
N ILE A 205 -9.20 -3.28 -13.86
CA ILE A 205 -8.25 -3.89 -12.91
C ILE A 205 -8.77 -5.25 -12.46
N ARG A 206 -10.05 -5.36 -12.06
CA ARG A 206 -10.62 -6.64 -11.64
C ARG A 206 -10.55 -7.70 -12.74
N LYS A 207 -10.83 -7.31 -13.98
CA LYS A 207 -10.72 -8.19 -15.15
C LYS A 207 -9.27 -8.59 -15.42
N LEU A 208 -8.33 -7.65 -15.32
CA LEU A 208 -6.90 -7.93 -15.43
C LEU A 208 -6.49 -9.02 -14.43
N PHE A 209 -6.90 -8.92 -13.17
CA PHE A 209 -6.56 -9.91 -12.14
C PHE A 209 -7.28 -11.25 -12.30
N SER A 210 -8.53 -11.28 -12.79
CA SER A 210 -9.26 -12.53 -13.02
C SER A 210 -8.63 -13.39 -14.11
N ASP A 211 -8.01 -12.76 -15.10
CA ASP A 211 -7.46 -13.44 -16.28
C ASP A 211 -6.04 -14.00 -16.04
N ILE A 212 -5.37 -13.57 -14.96
CA ILE A 212 -4.00 -14.00 -14.66
C ILE A 212 -3.97 -15.42 -14.10
N LYS A 213 -3.32 -16.30 -14.86
CA LYS A 213 -3.00 -17.67 -14.45
C LYS A 213 -1.76 -17.71 -13.56
N ILE A 214 -1.66 -18.75 -12.73
CA ILE A 214 -0.46 -18.99 -11.92
C ILE A 214 0.70 -19.32 -12.86
N ASP A 215 1.78 -18.55 -12.75
CA ASP A 215 3.06 -18.86 -13.36
C ASP A 215 3.93 -19.66 -12.38
N TYR A 216 3.94 -20.97 -12.58
CA TYR A 216 4.71 -21.91 -11.77
C TYR A 216 6.22 -21.71 -11.88
N SER A 217 6.71 -21.07 -12.95
CA SER A 217 8.14 -20.77 -13.09
C SER A 217 8.63 -19.79 -12.01
N TRP A 218 7.72 -18.98 -11.46
CA TRP A 218 7.98 -18.06 -10.35
C TRP A 218 7.72 -18.67 -8.98
N SER A 219 7.25 -19.92 -8.89
CA SER A 219 7.05 -20.59 -7.60
C SER A 219 8.37 -21.03 -6.98
N PHE A 220 9.39 -21.36 -7.79
CA PHE A 220 10.67 -21.92 -7.35
C PHE A 220 10.48 -23.15 -6.44
N SER A 221 9.54 -24.01 -6.82
CA SER A 221 9.14 -25.20 -6.05
C SER A 221 10.26 -26.25 -5.93
N ASP A 222 11.25 -26.20 -6.81
CA ASP A 222 12.46 -27.01 -6.81
C ASP A 222 13.47 -26.58 -5.74
N LYS A 223 13.37 -25.37 -5.17
CA LYS A 223 14.33 -24.84 -4.20
C LYS A 223 14.04 -25.30 -2.78
N THR A 224 15.06 -25.83 -2.12
CA THR A 224 15.01 -26.20 -0.70
C THR A 224 15.29 -25.00 0.20
N ARG A 225 15.04 -25.14 1.51
CA ARG A 225 15.44 -24.13 2.51
C ARG A 225 16.95 -23.88 2.53
N LYS A 226 17.77 -24.87 2.17
CA LYS A 226 19.21 -24.71 2.08
C LYS A 226 19.57 -23.81 0.89
N ASP A 227 18.90 -24.00 -0.25
CA ASP A 227 19.13 -23.22 -1.47
C ASP A 227 18.72 -21.75 -1.31
N THR A 228 17.74 -21.46 -0.45
CA THR A 228 17.31 -20.09 -0.14
C THR A 228 18.06 -19.45 1.03
N ALA A 229 18.91 -20.21 1.73
CA ALA A 229 19.69 -19.75 2.87
C ALA A 229 21.20 -19.68 2.59
N TYR A 230 21.59 -19.74 1.31
CA TYR A 230 22.99 -19.66 0.88
C TYR A 230 23.65 -18.34 1.33
N ILE A 231 24.99 -18.33 1.37
CA ILE A 231 25.81 -17.18 1.83
C ILE A 231 25.32 -16.63 3.18
N THR A 232 24.97 -15.35 3.24
CA THR A 232 24.50 -14.66 4.42
C THR A 232 22.98 -14.71 4.61
N HIS A 233 22.20 -15.28 3.68
CA HIS A 233 20.73 -15.35 3.80
C HIS A 233 20.24 -16.16 5.00
N GLY A 234 21.08 -17.07 5.49
CA GLY A 234 20.84 -17.90 6.67
C GLY A 234 21.25 -17.29 8.02
N TYR A 235 21.77 -16.06 8.09
CA TYR A 235 22.29 -15.49 9.34
C TYR A 235 21.26 -15.42 10.47
N HIS A 236 20.06 -14.95 10.18
CA HIS A 236 19.06 -14.67 11.20
C HIS A 236 17.70 -15.24 10.81
N ARG A 237 16.97 -15.75 11.80
CA ARG A 237 15.57 -16.12 11.63
C ARG A 237 14.75 -14.85 11.44
N TYR A 238 14.22 -14.65 10.24
CA TYR A 238 13.37 -13.52 9.91
C TYR A 238 12.18 -14.05 9.11
N PRO A 239 10.96 -14.06 9.68
CA PRO A 239 9.78 -14.58 9.00
C PRO A 239 9.28 -13.62 7.91
N ALA A 240 8.43 -14.11 7.02
CA ALA A 240 7.74 -13.31 5.99
C ALA A 240 8.70 -12.47 5.10
N LYS A 241 9.81 -13.08 4.69
CA LYS A 241 10.70 -12.54 3.65
C LYS A 241 10.49 -13.30 2.34
N PHE A 242 10.60 -12.64 1.19
CA PHE A 242 10.70 -13.37 -0.06
C PHE A 242 12.05 -14.11 -0.18
N ILE A 243 12.09 -15.10 -1.06
CA ILE A 243 13.30 -15.86 -1.36
C ILE A 243 14.27 -15.04 -2.25
N PRO A 244 15.59 -15.26 -2.13
CA PRO A 244 16.60 -14.54 -2.92
C PRO A 244 16.38 -14.63 -4.44
N GLN A 245 15.90 -15.78 -4.93
CA GLN A 245 15.73 -16.06 -6.35
C GLN A 245 14.71 -15.13 -7.03
N ILE A 246 13.70 -14.63 -6.30
CA ILE A 246 12.78 -13.62 -6.84
C ILE A 246 13.56 -12.35 -7.16
N VAL A 247 14.32 -11.85 -6.20
CA VAL A 247 15.08 -10.61 -6.38
C VAL A 247 16.10 -10.79 -7.49
N SER A 248 16.87 -11.88 -7.48
CA SER A 248 17.87 -12.15 -8.51
C SER A 248 17.26 -12.14 -9.90
N ARG A 249 16.13 -12.83 -10.12
CA ARG A 249 15.45 -12.84 -11.42
C ARG A 249 14.91 -11.46 -11.82
N LEU A 250 14.34 -10.69 -10.90
CA LEU A 250 13.83 -9.35 -11.18
C LEU A 250 14.95 -8.35 -11.50
N ALA A 251 16.03 -8.38 -10.72
CA ALA A 251 17.21 -7.55 -10.94
C ALA A 251 17.87 -7.89 -12.28
N GLU A 252 17.98 -9.16 -12.64
CA GLU A 252 18.50 -9.59 -13.93
C GLU A 252 17.62 -9.13 -15.09
N LYS A 253 16.29 -9.26 -14.96
CA LYS A 253 15.33 -8.89 -16.00
C LYS A 253 15.28 -7.38 -16.25
N TYR A 254 15.39 -6.55 -15.20
CA TYR A 254 15.05 -5.12 -15.30
C TYR A 254 16.22 -4.14 -15.06
N THR A 255 17.43 -4.61 -14.77
CA THR A 255 18.58 -3.73 -14.54
C THR A 255 19.87 -4.27 -15.14
N ARG A 256 20.84 -3.37 -15.34
CA ARG A 256 22.22 -3.69 -15.73
C ARG A 256 23.16 -3.56 -14.53
N LYS A 257 24.39 -4.04 -14.66
CA LYS A 257 25.43 -3.80 -13.64
C LYS A 257 25.60 -2.29 -13.43
N GLY A 258 25.77 -1.87 -12.17
CA GLY A 258 25.87 -0.46 -11.81
C GLY A 258 24.54 0.30 -11.66
N ASP A 259 23.41 -0.23 -12.15
CA ASP A 259 22.09 0.38 -11.90
C ASP A 259 21.73 0.30 -10.41
N LEU A 260 21.18 1.39 -9.87
CA LEU A 260 20.74 1.47 -8.47
C LEU A 260 19.41 0.73 -8.25
N ILE A 261 19.43 -0.21 -7.30
CA ILE A 261 18.25 -0.92 -6.80
C ILE A 261 17.85 -0.39 -5.42
N VAL A 262 16.56 -0.15 -5.21
CA VAL A 262 16.03 0.28 -3.91
C VAL A 262 15.00 -0.68 -3.33
N ASP A 263 15.03 -0.85 -2.01
CA ASP A 263 14.03 -1.60 -1.24
C ASP A 263 13.43 -0.71 -0.12
N PRO A 264 12.21 -0.18 -0.30
CA PRO A 264 11.50 0.62 0.70
C PRO A 264 11.15 -0.14 1.99
N PHE A 265 11.19 -1.48 1.98
CA PHE A 265 10.89 -2.33 3.13
C PHE A 265 11.97 -3.39 3.29
N GLY A 266 13.20 -2.90 3.52
CA GLY A 266 14.43 -3.69 3.42
C GLY A 266 14.45 -4.97 4.25
N GLY A 267 13.73 -5.01 5.38
CA GLY A 267 13.65 -6.18 6.24
C GLY A 267 15.03 -6.72 6.59
N CYS A 268 15.24 -8.02 6.41
CA CYS A 268 16.55 -8.64 6.62
C CYS A 268 17.54 -8.46 5.46
N GLY A 269 17.30 -7.55 4.52
CA GLY A 269 18.26 -7.16 3.47
C GLY A 269 18.43 -8.17 2.34
N THR A 270 17.43 -9.02 2.04
CA THR A 270 17.51 -9.96 0.92
C THR A 270 17.81 -9.22 -0.40
N THR A 271 17.12 -8.11 -0.66
CA THR A 271 17.34 -7.30 -1.87
C THR A 271 18.76 -6.78 -1.98
N LEU A 272 19.31 -6.30 -0.88
CA LEU A 272 20.66 -5.74 -0.82
C LEU A 272 21.73 -6.78 -1.10
N VAL A 273 21.62 -7.97 -0.49
CA VAL A 273 22.56 -9.07 -0.69
C VAL A 273 22.57 -9.50 -2.15
N GLU A 274 21.41 -9.75 -2.73
CA GLU A 274 21.30 -10.15 -4.14
C GLU A 274 21.83 -9.06 -5.08
N SER A 275 21.50 -7.80 -4.83
CA SER A 275 22.01 -6.69 -5.64
C SER A 275 23.55 -6.64 -5.62
N LYS A 276 24.17 -6.83 -4.45
CA LYS A 276 25.62 -6.78 -4.28
C LYS A 276 26.33 -7.92 -5.01
N VAL A 277 25.86 -9.16 -4.84
CA VAL A 277 26.44 -10.33 -5.54
C VAL A 277 26.26 -10.25 -7.06
N MET A 278 25.26 -9.50 -7.50
CA MET A 278 24.97 -9.24 -8.91
C MET A 278 25.65 -7.98 -9.48
N GLY A 279 26.47 -7.27 -8.71
CA GLY A 279 27.22 -6.13 -9.23
C GLY A 279 26.43 -4.82 -9.30
N ARG A 280 25.42 -4.63 -8.44
CA ARG A 280 24.51 -3.47 -8.47
C ARG A 280 24.54 -2.73 -7.13
N PRO A 281 24.74 -1.40 -7.14
CA PRO A 281 24.60 -0.62 -5.91
C PRO A 281 23.16 -0.68 -5.41
N SER A 282 23.00 -0.64 -4.09
CA SER A 282 21.67 -0.81 -3.49
C SER A 282 21.46 0.00 -2.23
N ILE A 283 20.23 0.47 -2.04
CA ILE A 283 19.79 1.17 -0.83
C ILE A 283 18.50 0.54 -0.33
N ALA A 284 18.41 0.26 0.96
CA ALA A 284 17.15 -0.12 1.59
C ALA A 284 16.86 0.76 2.79
N VAL A 285 15.58 0.92 3.09
CA VAL A 285 15.13 1.52 4.34
C VAL A 285 14.25 0.56 5.11
N ASP A 286 14.34 0.62 6.43
CA ASP A 286 13.40 -0.09 7.30
C ASP A 286 13.24 0.70 8.59
N ILE A 287 12.01 0.78 9.11
CA ILE A 287 11.74 1.49 10.36
C ILE A 287 12.22 0.69 11.59
N ASN A 288 12.40 -0.62 11.43
CA ASN A 288 12.81 -1.53 12.48
C ASN A 288 14.34 -1.59 12.59
N PRO A 289 14.94 -1.05 13.67
CA PRO A 289 16.38 -1.09 13.86
C PRO A 289 16.95 -2.52 13.94
N VAL A 290 16.16 -3.52 14.35
CA VAL A 290 16.58 -4.93 14.35
C VAL A 290 16.73 -5.45 12.92
N ALA A 291 15.81 -5.09 12.03
CA ALA A 291 15.88 -5.44 10.62
C ALA A 291 17.13 -4.80 9.97
N VAL A 292 17.39 -3.53 10.30
CA VAL A 292 18.60 -2.80 9.86
C VAL A 292 19.89 -3.46 10.34
N LEU A 293 19.98 -3.87 11.61
CA LEU A 293 21.14 -4.61 12.13
C LEU A 293 21.39 -5.90 11.34
N ILE A 294 20.34 -6.70 11.12
CA ILE A 294 20.43 -7.96 10.38
C ILE A 294 20.87 -7.70 8.94
N ALA A 295 20.24 -6.74 8.26
CA ALA A 295 20.58 -6.37 6.90
C ALA A 295 22.04 -5.89 6.80
N LYS A 296 22.50 -5.04 7.72
CA LYS A 296 23.87 -4.54 7.77
C LYS A 296 24.90 -5.67 7.94
N ALA A 297 24.65 -6.62 8.86
CA ALA A 297 25.51 -7.79 9.03
C ALA A 297 25.55 -8.67 7.77
N LYS A 298 24.43 -8.82 7.06
CA LYS A 298 24.36 -9.68 5.86
C LYS A 298 25.02 -9.10 4.60
N ILE A 299 25.09 -7.78 4.45
CA ILE A 299 25.58 -7.10 3.24
C ILE A 299 27.06 -6.70 3.32
N THR A 300 27.65 -6.81 4.51
CA THR A 300 29.00 -6.36 4.81
C THR A 300 29.95 -7.54 4.66
N PRO A 301 30.74 -7.64 3.57
CA PRO A 301 31.79 -8.64 3.48
C PRO A 301 32.90 -8.25 4.46
N ILE A 302 33.15 -9.10 5.44
CA ILE A 302 34.24 -8.92 6.40
C ILE A 302 35.33 -9.93 6.03
N ASP A 303 36.60 -9.53 6.13
CA ASP A 303 37.70 -10.50 6.03
C ASP A 303 37.47 -11.65 7.03
N PRO A 304 37.38 -12.91 6.57
CA PRO A 304 37.14 -14.06 7.44
C PRO A 304 38.17 -14.20 8.56
N ASP A 305 39.44 -13.85 8.32
CA ASP A 305 40.48 -13.97 9.32
C ASP A 305 40.33 -12.91 10.41
N ARG A 306 39.88 -11.71 10.03
CA ARG A 306 39.54 -10.67 11.00
C ARG A 306 38.41 -11.09 11.93
N VAL A 307 37.36 -11.74 11.40
CA VAL A 307 36.25 -12.24 12.23
C VAL A 307 36.73 -13.36 13.16
N LYS A 308 37.58 -14.27 12.68
CA LYS A 308 38.14 -15.37 13.50
C LYS A 308 39.00 -14.85 14.65
N GLU A 309 39.87 -13.87 14.39
CA GLU A 309 40.74 -13.25 15.39
C GLU A 309 39.91 -12.62 16.52
N GLU A 310 38.94 -11.78 16.17
CA GLU A 310 38.05 -11.13 17.15
C GLU A 310 37.16 -12.15 17.88
N TYR A 311 36.73 -13.21 17.19
CA TYR A 311 35.96 -14.29 17.83
C TYR A 311 36.80 -15.04 18.86
N LEU A 312 38.08 -15.33 18.58
CA LEU A 312 38.98 -15.99 19.53
C LEU A 312 39.17 -15.15 20.80
N ILE A 313 39.39 -13.84 20.64
CA ILE A 313 39.48 -12.89 21.76
C ILE A 313 38.18 -12.88 22.57
N LEU A 314 37.04 -12.84 21.89
CA LEU A 314 35.73 -12.91 22.55
C LEU A 314 35.57 -14.22 23.33
N GLN A 315 35.94 -15.37 22.75
CA GLN A 315 35.86 -16.67 23.44
C GLN A 315 36.70 -16.69 24.72
N GLN A 316 37.94 -16.21 24.68
CA GLN A 316 38.80 -16.13 25.86
C GLN A 316 38.17 -15.28 26.97
N ARG A 317 37.49 -14.17 26.62
CA ARG A 317 36.78 -13.35 27.61
C ARG A 317 35.55 -14.06 28.18
N LEU A 318 34.85 -14.84 27.36
CA LEU A 318 33.70 -15.64 27.81
C LEU A 318 34.11 -16.76 28.77
N GLU A 319 35.31 -17.32 28.64
CA GLU A 319 35.85 -18.34 29.54
C GLU A 319 36.13 -17.83 30.97
N ILE A 320 36.32 -16.51 31.14
CA ILE A 320 36.51 -15.88 32.46
C ILE A 320 35.22 -15.91 33.29
N TYR A 321 34.06 -16.05 32.62
CA TYR A 321 32.77 -16.04 33.30
C TYR A 321 32.62 -17.20 34.29
N ASN A 322 32.17 -16.86 35.49
CA ASN A 322 31.74 -17.79 36.53
C ASN A 322 30.56 -17.18 37.32
N GLU A 323 29.99 -17.95 38.25
CA GLU A 323 28.84 -17.52 39.05
C GLU A 323 29.11 -16.22 39.85
N ASN A 324 30.36 -16.01 40.27
CA ASN A 324 30.81 -14.83 41.03
C ASN A 324 31.11 -13.61 40.15
N THR A 325 31.08 -13.74 38.82
CA THR A 325 31.38 -12.64 37.90
C THR A 325 30.37 -11.51 38.07
N LYS A 326 30.84 -10.31 38.42
CA LYS A 326 29.95 -9.15 38.61
C LYS A 326 29.37 -8.71 37.27
N VAL A 327 28.08 -8.93 37.08
CA VAL A 327 27.33 -8.55 35.88
C VAL A 327 26.21 -7.59 36.28
N LYS A 328 26.17 -6.41 35.66
CA LYS A 328 25.06 -5.45 35.83
C LYS A 328 23.89 -5.90 34.95
N VAL A 329 23.08 -6.80 35.49
CA VAL A 329 21.90 -7.36 34.82
C VAL A 329 20.86 -6.25 34.60
N PRO A 330 20.25 -6.13 33.40
CA PRO A 330 19.26 -5.08 33.14
C PRO A 330 17.99 -5.31 33.97
N GLU A 331 17.52 -4.27 34.67
CA GLU A 331 16.22 -4.28 35.35
C GLU A 331 15.13 -3.93 34.32
N HIS A 332 14.48 -4.95 33.76
CA HIS A 332 13.50 -4.75 32.71
C HIS A 332 12.42 -5.84 32.74
N THR A 333 11.20 -5.46 33.12
CA THR A 333 10.07 -6.39 33.31
C THR A 333 9.81 -7.30 32.11
N ARG A 334 9.95 -6.78 30.89
CA ARG A 334 9.81 -7.60 29.67
C ARG A 334 10.97 -8.56 29.42
N ILE A 335 12.19 -8.27 29.87
CA ILE A 335 13.29 -9.23 29.79
C ILE A 335 13.05 -10.34 30.82
N ASP A 336 12.69 -9.98 32.05
CA ASP A 336 12.35 -10.94 33.12
C ASP A 336 11.18 -11.84 32.74
N TYR A 337 10.25 -11.33 31.94
CA TYR A 337 9.13 -12.11 31.41
C TYR A 337 9.55 -13.29 30.51
N TRP A 338 10.73 -13.23 29.88
CA TRP A 338 11.18 -14.18 28.86
C TRP A 338 12.41 -15.01 29.26
N PHE A 339 13.26 -14.54 30.18
CA PHE A 339 14.55 -15.15 30.48
C PHE A 339 14.64 -15.55 31.94
N GLN A 340 15.13 -16.76 32.19
CA GLN A 340 15.44 -17.21 33.55
C GLN A 340 16.70 -16.48 34.05
N PRO A 341 16.92 -16.39 35.38
CA PRO A 341 18.02 -15.61 35.95
C PRO A 341 19.41 -16.00 35.43
N GLU A 342 19.67 -17.30 35.24
CA GLU A 342 20.97 -17.79 34.76
C GLU A 342 21.25 -17.36 33.31
N GLU A 343 20.32 -17.65 32.38
CA GLU A 343 20.47 -17.24 30.98
C GLU A 343 20.55 -15.73 30.85
N LYS A 344 19.75 -14.99 31.61
CA LYS A 344 19.77 -13.52 31.63
C LYS A 344 21.16 -13.01 32.04
N ARG A 345 21.78 -13.57 33.08
CA ARG A 345 23.11 -13.17 33.54
C ARG A 345 24.17 -13.42 32.48
N LYS A 346 24.19 -14.61 31.87
CA LYS A 346 25.12 -14.97 30.79
C LYS A 346 24.93 -14.13 29.54
N LEU A 347 23.69 -13.90 29.11
CA LEU A 347 23.39 -13.02 27.96
C LEU A 347 23.84 -11.59 28.21
N THR A 348 23.69 -11.08 29.44
CA THR A 348 24.18 -9.74 29.80
C THR A 348 25.69 -9.65 29.71
N PHE A 349 26.41 -10.66 30.23
CA PHE A 349 27.87 -10.72 30.11
C PHE A 349 28.31 -10.79 28.65
N LEU A 350 27.70 -11.67 27.85
CA LEU A 350 27.97 -11.80 26.43
C LEU A 350 27.76 -10.47 25.68
N LEU A 351 26.64 -9.78 25.93
CA LEU A 351 26.34 -8.50 25.31
C LEU A 351 27.39 -7.44 25.67
N ALA A 352 27.83 -7.39 26.93
CA ALA A 352 28.86 -6.47 27.38
C ALA A 352 30.20 -6.74 26.69
N GLU A 353 30.60 -8.00 26.52
CA GLU A 353 31.85 -8.35 25.83
C GLU A 353 31.80 -8.05 24.33
N ILE A 354 30.67 -8.31 23.65
CA ILE A 354 30.46 -7.91 22.25
C ILE A 354 30.53 -6.37 22.11
N SER A 355 30.00 -5.63 23.09
CA SER A 355 30.00 -4.16 23.08
C SER A 355 31.40 -3.55 23.16
N ARG A 356 32.39 -4.31 23.64
CA ARG A 356 33.80 -3.88 23.72
C ARG A 356 34.57 -4.02 22.40
N ILE A 357 34.02 -4.69 21.39
CA ILE A 357 34.67 -4.86 20.09
C ILE A 357 34.74 -3.51 19.37
N LYS A 358 35.94 -3.13 18.91
CA LYS A 358 36.21 -1.82 18.31
C LYS A 358 35.76 -1.73 16.86
N ASP A 359 36.03 -2.78 16.07
CA ASP A 359 35.59 -2.85 14.68
C ASP A 359 34.06 -2.95 14.62
N LYS A 360 33.42 -1.93 14.06
CA LYS A 360 31.96 -1.82 14.02
C LYS A 360 31.30 -2.86 13.13
N ASN A 361 31.95 -3.28 12.04
CA ASN A 361 31.39 -4.30 11.15
C ASN A 361 31.42 -5.67 11.84
N VAL A 362 32.52 -5.99 12.52
CA VAL A 362 32.65 -7.22 13.30
C VAL A 362 31.71 -7.20 14.51
N GLN A 363 31.57 -6.05 15.18
CA GLN A 363 30.62 -5.88 16.28
C GLN A 363 29.16 -6.10 15.82
N ASP A 364 28.75 -5.51 14.69
CA ASP A 364 27.40 -5.72 14.13
C ASP A 364 27.15 -7.18 13.73
N PHE A 365 28.18 -7.85 13.20
CA PHE A 365 28.13 -9.29 12.92
C PHE A 365 27.85 -10.10 14.21
N PHE A 366 28.54 -9.80 15.31
CA PHE A 366 28.30 -10.48 16.59
C PHE A 366 26.96 -10.08 17.24
N PHE A 367 26.52 -8.82 17.14
CA PHE A 367 25.19 -8.42 17.60
C PHE A 367 24.08 -9.12 16.81
N CYS A 368 24.25 -9.33 15.50
CA CYS A 368 23.33 -10.14 14.71
C CYS A 368 23.29 -11.61 15.20
N GLY A 369 24.45 -12.18 15.52
CA GLY A 369 24.54 -13.51 16.13
C GLY A 369 23.84 -13.58 17.50
N PHE A 370 24.07 -12.59 18.35
CA PHE A 370 23.44 -12.45 19.66
C PHE A 370 21.91 -12.35 19.53
N SER A 371 21.43 -11.47 18.64
CA SER A 371 20.00 -11.31 18.34
C SER A 371 19.33 -12.64 17.99
N ASN A 372 19.98 -13.47 17.16
CA ASN A 372 19.39 -14.72 16.70
C ASN A 372 19.22 -15.77 17.81
N ILE A 373 20.08 -15.76 18.84
CA ILE A 373 20.04 -16.75 19.92
C ILE A 373 19.06 -16.40 21.04
N LEU A 374 18.56 -15.17 21.13
CA LEU A 374 17.65 -14.73 22.19
C LEU A 374 16.40 -15.61 22.30
N LYS A 375 15.86 -16.06 21.16
CA LYS A 375 14.72 -16.99 21.17
C LYS A 375 15.10 -18.37 21.72
N ASN A 376 16.34 -18.84 21.48
CA ASN A 376 16.84 -20.11 22.02
C ASN A 376 17.00 -20.07 23.54
N CYS A 377 17.55 -18.96 24.04
CA CYS A 377 17.87 -18.76 25.45
C CYS A 377 16.70 -18.20 26.30
N SER A 378 15.51 -18.04 25.72
CA SER A 378 14.29 -17.62 26.44
C SER A 378 13.28 -18.76 26.58
N ILE A 379 12.17 -18.53 27.26
CA ILE A 379 11.00 -19.43 27.30
C ILE A 379 10.06 -19.23 26.11
N TRP A 380 10.50 -18.59 25.03
CA TRP A 380 9.68 -18.45 23.82
C TRP A 380 9.57 -19.79 23.08
N LEU A 381 8.34 -20.24 22.82
CA LEU A 381 8.02 -21.44 22.05
C LEU A 381 8.69 -21.44 20.65
N GLN A 382 9.61 -22.38 20.41
CA GLN A 382 10.45 -22.38 19.20
C GLN A 382 9.66 -22.38 17.89
N LYS A 383 8.61 -23.21 17.81
CA LYS A 383 7.76 -23.38 16.62
C LYS A 383 6.84 -22.19 16.32
N SER A 384 6.66 -21.27 17.27
CA SER A 384 5.74 -20.13 17.12
C SER A 384 6.51 -18.87 16.72
N ASN A 385 6.09 -18.23 15.64
CA ASN A 385 6.52 -16.86 15.35
C ASN A 385 5.84 -15.87 16.30
N LYS A 386 4.67 -16.20 16.87
CA LYS A 386 4.03 -15.35 17.86
C LYS A 386 4.74 -15.43 19.20
N PRO A 387 4.75 -14.34 20.01
CA PRO A 387 5.29 -14.34 21.36
C PRO A 387 4.45 -15.24 22.28
N THR A 388 4.75 -16.53 22.25
CA THR A 388 4.06 -17.56 23.02
C THR A 388 5.06 -18.16 23.98
N ARG A 389 4.75 -18.11 25.27
CA ARG A 389 5.57 -18.75 26.31
C ARG A 389 5.35 -20.25 26.32
N ASP A 390 6.43 -20.96 26.56
CA ASP A 390 6.49 -22.39 26.79
C ASP A 390 7.25 -22.58 28.10
N PHE A 391 6.52 -22.82 29.19
CA PHE A 391 7.09 -22.92 30.54
C PHE A 391 7.81 -24.25 30.77
N GLU A 392 7.55 -25.25 29.92
CA GLU A 392 8.22 -26.56 29.97
C GLU A 392 9.52 -26.56 29.17
N LYS A 393 9.74 -25.52 28.34
CA LYS A 393 10.97 -25.39 27.57
C LYS A 393 12.15 -25.13 28.49
N THR A 394 13.15 -26.02 28.40
CA THR A 394 14.51 -25.76 28.89
C THR A 394 15.23 -24.79 27.93
N PRO A 395 15.57 -23.56 28.36
CA PRO A 395 16.32 -22.63 27.52
C PRO A 395 17.70 -23.18 27.16
N SER A 396 18.22 -22.80 26.00
CA SER A 396 19.57 -23.21 25.59
C SER A 396 20.63 -22.35 26.27
N GLU A 397 21.73 -22.99 26.67
CA GLU A 397 22.90 -22.31 27.27
C GLU A 397 23.45 -21.22 26.32
N PRO A 398 23.56 -19.95 26.75
CA PRO A 398 23.85 -18.82 25.87
C PRO A 398 25.20 -18.89 25.13
N PHE A 399 26.31 -19.19 25.81
CA PHE A 399 27.64 -19.15 25.20
C PHE A 399 27.81 -20.25 24.15
N LYS A 400 27.37 -21.47 24.45
CA LYS A 400 27.38 -22.61 23.52
C LYS A 400 26.48 -22.35 22.32
N THR A 401 25.31 -21.76 22.54
CA THR A 401 24.36 -21.43 21.47
C THR A 401 24.92 -20.32 20.57
N PHE A 402 25.52 -19.28 21.17
CA PHE A 402 26.22 -18.22 20.45
C PHE A 402 27.37 -18.77 19.61
N ALA A 403 28.22 -19.63 20.18
CA ALA A 403 29.34 -20.24 19.48
C ALA A 403 28.90 -21.09 18.26
N LYS A 404 27.78 -21.82 18.38
CA LYS A 404 27.18 -22.54 17.24
C LYS A 404 26.69 -21.57 16.16
N GLN A 405 26.05 -20.48 16.56
CA GLN A 405 25.54 -19.45 15.66
C GLN A 405 26.68 -18.75 14.90
N ILE A 406 27.73 -18.33 15.59
CA ILE A 406 28.87 -17.63 14.98
C ILE A 406 29.60 -18.52 13.98
N ARG A 407 29.83 -19.81 14.30
CA ARG A 407 30.44 -20.74 13.34
C ARG A 407 29.64 -20.87 12.03
N MET A 408 28.30 -20.88 12.12
CA MET A 408 27.45 -20.90 10.93
C MET A 408 27.54 -19.58 10.16
N MET A 409 27.47 -18.44 10.85
CA MET A 409 27.56 -17.12 10.22
C MET A 409 28.93 -16.89 9.56
N LEU A 410 30.02 -17.34 10.19
CA LEU A 410 31.37 -17.22 9.66
C LEU A 410 31.51 -17.95 8.32
N ARG A 411 30.96 -19.17 8.20
CA ARG A 411 30.92 -19.89 6.91
C ARG A 411 30.22 -19.08 5.82
N GLY A 412 29.07 -18.48 6.14
CA GLY A 412 28.35 -17.63 5.19
C GLY A 412 29.09 -16.33 4.86
N ASN A 413 29.82 -15.74 5.82
CA ASN A 413 30.68 -14.57 5.59
C ASN A 413 31.82 -14.91 4.63
N THR A 414 32.51 -16.02 4.88
CA THR A 414 33.59 -16.53 4.01
C THR A 414 33.10 -16.70 2.58
N GLN A 415 31.98 -17.40 2.39
CA GLN A 415 31.39 -17.59 1.06
C GLN A 415 31.03 -16.27 0.37
N LEU A 416 30.48 -15.30 1.10
CA LEU A 416 30.19 -13.97 0.55
C LEU A 416 31.46 -13.21 0.18
N PHE A 417 32.46 -13.20 1.08
CA PHE A 417 33.71 -12.47 0.89
C PHE A 417 34.49 -13.01 -0.31
N GLU A 418 34.62 -14.34 -0.43
CA GLU A 418 35.26 -15.01 -1.57
C GLU A 418 34.52 -14.68 -2.87
N LEU A 419 33.20 -14.90 -2.91
CA LEU A 419 32.37 -14.63 -4.09
C LEU A 419 32.48 -13.18 -4.57
N LEU A 420 32.47 -12.22 -3.64
CA LEU A 420 32.59 -10.80 -3.99
C LEU A 420 34.02 -10.43 -4.38
N SER A 421 35.04 -11.06 -3.79
CA SER A 421 36.44 -10.82 -4.11
C SER A 421 36.77 -11.30 -5.53
N GLU A 422 36.37 -12.52 -5.87
CA GLU A 422 36.50 -13.11 -7.21
C GLU A 422 35.84 -12.24 -8.29
N ARG A 423 34.70 -11.62 -7.98
CA ARG A 423 33.95 -10.76 -8.90
C ARG A 423 34.39 -9.29 -8.89
N GLY A 424 35.26 -8.88 -7.97
CA GLY A 424 35.64 -7.47 -7.77
C GLY A 424 34.51 -6.60 -7.21
N TYR A 425 33.54 -7.19 -6.49
CA TYR A 425 32.32 -6.54 -6.01
C TYR A 425 32.34 -6.15 -4.53
N CYS A 426 33.44 -6.40 -3.81
CA CYS A 426 33.55 -6.06 -2.37
C CYS A 426 33.25 -4.58 -2.08
N LYS A 427 33.64 -3.68 -2.99
CA LYS A 427 33.48 -2.22 -2.87
C LYS A 427 32.15 -1.70 -3.44
N ILE A 428 31.26 -2.55 -3.93
CA ILE A 428 29.97 -2.10 -4.44
C ILE A 428 29.13 -1.50 -3.30
N PRO A 429 28.63 -0.27 -3.44
CA PRO A 429 27.85 0.38 -2.40
C PRO A 429 26.54 -0.37 -2.11
N SER A 430 26.38 -0.83 -0.89
CA SER A 430 25.09 -1.34 -0.39
C SER A 430 24.85 -0.76 0.99
N LYS A 431 23.72 -0.08 1.17
CA LYS A 431 23.40 0.63 2.42
C LYS A 431 21.99 0.31 2.88
N VAL A 432 21.83 0.09 4.17
CA VAL A 432 20.53 0.06 4.84
C VAL A 432 20.43 1.26 5.78
N VAL A 433 19.26 1.91 5.84
CA VAL A 433 19.02 3.10 6.67
C VAL A 433 17.79 2.87 7.55
N CYS A 434 17.92 3.18 8.84
CA CYS A 434 16.81 3.14 9.79
C CYS A 434 15.96 4.40 9.62
N THR A 435 14.94 4.34 8.76
CA THR A 435 14.04 5.46 8.46
C THR A 435 12.69 4.95 7.96
N ASP A 436 11.72 5.84 7.87
CA ASP A 436 10.39 5.56 7.34
C ASP A 436 10.42 5.39 5.81
N ALA A 437 9.65 4.44 5.28
CA ALA A 437 9.54 4.18 3.84
C ALA A 437 8.93 5.34 3.05
N ARG A 438 8.26 6.28 3.73
CA ARG A 438 7.77 7.56 3.17
C ARG A 438 8.87 8.60 2.99
N THR A 439 10.10 8.32 3.45
CA THR A 439 11.24 9.23 3.31
C THR A 439 12.51 8.43 3.05
N ILE A 440 12.73 8.14 1.77
CA ILE A 440 13.85 7.36 1.26
C ILE A 440 15.00 8.32 0.90
N PRO A 441 16.22 8.13 1.45
CA PRO A 441 17.34 9.05 1.27
C PRO A 441 18.04 8.85 -0.09
N VAL A 442 17.29 9.02 -1.16
CA VAL A 442 17.72 8.89 -2.56
C VAL A 442 17.23 10.10 -3.35
N LYS A 443 18.05 10.55 -4.31
CA LYS A 443 17.73 11.66 -5.20
C LYS A 443 16.53 11.31 -6.10
N ASP A 444 15.77 12.34 -6.46
CA ASP A 444 14.70 12.24 -7.44
C ASP A 444 15.21 11.62 -8.74
N ASN A 445 14.41 10.74 -9.34
CA ASN A 445 14.71 10.10 -10.62
C ASN A 445 16.06 9.33 -10.67
N GLY A 446 16.61 8.91 -9.53
CA GLY A 446 17.91 8.22 -9.44
C GLY A 446 17.85 6.69 -9.47
N VAL A 447 16.66 6.09 -9.32
CA VAL A 447 16.51 4.64 -9.12
C VAL A 447 16.07 3.95 -10.40
N SER A 448 16.71 2.81 -10.71
CA SER A 448 16.39 2.01 -11.89
C SER A 448 15.31 0.99 -11.62
N LEU A 449 15.39 0.33 -10.47
CA LEU A 449 14.47 -0.71 -10.05
C LEU A 449 14.19 -0.60 -8.55
N ILE A 450 12.92 -0.69 -8.19
CA ILE A 450 12.49 -0.92 -6.81
C ILE A 450 12.08 -2.38 -6.69
N VAL A 451 12.61 -3.14 -5.74
CA VAL A 451 12.18 -4.52 -5.45
C VAL A 451 11.85 -4.61 -3.98
N THR A 452 10.62 -4.98 -3.63
CA THR A 452 10.15 -4.90 -2.26
C THR A 452 8.99 -5.85 -1.95
N SER A 453 8.84 -6.18 -0.67
CA SER A 453 7.70 -6.88 -0.09
C SER A 453 7.19 -6.05 1.08
N PRO A 454 6.19 -5.18 0.88
CA PRO A 454 5.66 -4.34 1.94
C PRO A 454 5.06 -5.16 3.09
N PRO A 455 4.95 -4.58 4.29
CA PRO A 455 4.22 -5.21 5.37
C PRO A 455 2.77 -5.42 4.94
N TYR A 456 2.19 -6.56 5.31
CA TYR A 456 0.77 -6.79 5.07
C TYR A 456 -0.11 -5.97 6.02
N VAL A 457 -1.36 -5.70 5.62
CA VAL A 457 -2.38 -4.90 6.36
C VAL A 457 -2.58 -5.27 7.84
N THR A 458 -2.11 -6.44 8.27
CA THR A 458 -2.04 -6.85 9.69
C THR A 458 -0.64 -6.68 10.30
N SER A 459 0.00 -5.55 10.02
CA SER A 459 1.42 -5.28 10.24
C SER A 459 1.85 -5.18 11.70
N TYR A 460 0.91 -5.03 12.65
CA TYR A 460 1.22 -4.89 14.08
C TYR A 460 2.06 -6.07 14.64
N GLU A 461 2.04 -7.23 13.97
CA GLU A 461 2.78 -8.40 14.39
C GLU A 461 4.30 -8.29 14.15
N TYR A 462 4.78 -7.44 13.23
CA TYR A 462 6.22 -7.35 12.91
C TYR A 462 7.07 -6.78 14.05
N ALA A 463 6.52 -5.82 14.80
CA ALA A 463 7.16 -5.26 15.99
C ALA A 463 7.34 -6.35 17.08
N ASP A 464 6.35 -7.24 17.21
CA ASP A 464 6.34 -8.28 18.23
C ASP A 464 7.38 -9.37 17.97
N LEU A 465 7.68 -9.66 16.70
CA LEU A 465 8.68 -10.66 16.29
C LEU A 465 10.08 -10.35 16.78
N HIS A 466 10.43 -9.06 16.86
CA HIS A 466 11.78 -8.59 17.18
C HIS A 466 11.90 -7.99 18.58
N GLN A 467 10.87 -8.14 19.42
CA GLN A 467 10.83 -7.50 20.73
C GLN A 467 12.01 -7.88 21.63
N LEU A 468 12.46 -9.16 21.61
CA LEU A 468 13.57 -9.59 22.46
C LEU A 468 14.83 -8.78 22.14
N THR A 469 15.19 -8.71 20.86
CA THR A 469 16.35 -7.93 20.41
C THR A 469 16.16 -6.45 20.67
N ALA A 470 14.97 -5.91 20.43
CA ALA A 470 14.69 -4.49 20.64
C ALA A 470 14.86 -4.08 22.11
N PHE A 471 14.51 -4.94 23.08
CA PHE A 471 14.77 -4.69 24.50
C PHE A 471 16.25 -4.89 24.86
N TRP A 472 16.87 -5.99 24.43
CA TRP A 472 18.25 -6.31 24.80
C TRP A 472 19.28 -5.33 24.22
N LEU A 473 19.05 -4.82 23.01
CA LEU A 473 19.91 -3.82 22.36
C LEU A 473 19.42 -2.38 22.61
N GLU A 474 18.49 -2.20 23.56
CA GLU A 474 17.97 -0.90 24.01
C GLU A 474 17.40 -0.02 22.88
N TYR A 475 16.94 -0.62 21.78
CA TYR A 475 16.24 0.09 20.71
C TYR A 475 14.86 0.59 21.13
N THR A 476 14.29 0.00 22.17
CA THR A 476 13.10 0.51 22.84
C THR A 476 13.08 0.12 24.31
N LYS A 477 12.50 0.98 25.14
CA LYS A 477 12.12 0.68 26.53
C LYS A 477 10.66 0.22 26.63
N ASP A 478 9.84 0.57 25.65
CA ASP A 478 8.40 0.25 25.62
C ASP A 478 7.98 -0.28 24.24
N LEU A 479 7.33 -1.45 24.24
CA LEU A 479 6.79 -2.05 23.02
C LEU A 479 5.69 -1.18 22.40
N SER A 480 4.96 -0.40 23.20
CA SER A 480 3.90 0.48 22.72
C SER A 480 4.48 1.56 21.81
N ASP A 481 5.55 2.23 22.23
CA ASP A 481 6.27 3.23 21.44
C ASP A 481 6.88 2.62 20.18
N PHE A 482 7.48 1.44 20.33
CA PHE A 482 8.07 0.71 19.21
C PHE A 482 7.04 0.39 18.13
N ARG A 483 5.84 -0.08 18.51
CA ARG A 483 4.74 -0.39 17.59
C ARG A 483 4.23 0.85 16.85
N LYS A 484 4.16 2.01 17.50
CA LYS A 484 3.67 3.27 16.87
C LYS A 484 4.47 3.68 15.64
N ARG A 485 5.71 3.23 15.49
CA ARG A 485 6.55 3.59 14.35
C ARG A 485 6.17 2.88 13.05
N PHE A 486 5.46 1.76 13.11
CA PHE A 486 5.18 0.92 11.94
C PHE A 486 3.97 1.41 11.14
N ILE A 487 4.01 1.18 9.82
CA ILE A 487 2.88 1.41 8.90
C ILE A 487 1.70 0.53 9.30
N GLY A 488 0.48 1.07 9.20
CA GLY A 488 -0.79 0.38 9.42
C GLY A 488 -1.13 0.21 10.90
N THR A 489 -0.47 0.93 11.81
CA THR A 489 -0.82 0.84 13.24
C THR A 489 -2.01 1.73 13.59
N SER A 490 -2.85 1.23 14.50
CA SER A 490 -4.04 1.94 15.00
C SER A 490 -3.74 3.22 15.79
N TYR A 491 -2.46 3.53 16.02
CA TYR A 491 -2.00 4.68 16.76
C TYR A 491 -1.77 5.94 15.90
N HIS A 492 -1.75 5.82 14.57
CA HIS A 492 -1.52 6.97 13.67
C HIS A 492 -2.76 7.87 13.59
N ASN A 493 -2.52 9.17 13.43
CA ASN A 493 -3.58 10.19 13.48
C ASN A 493 -4.51 10.06 12.26
N LYS A 494 -5.82 9.96 12.53
CA LYS A 494 -6.85 9.57 11.55
C LYS A 494 -7.40 10.75 10.72
N LYS A 495 -6.82 11.93 10.83
CA LYS A 495 -7.31 13.14 10.15
C LYS A 495 -6.77 13.19 8.72
N ASN A 496 -7.67 13.29 7.73
CA ASN A 496 -7.38 13.41 6.30
C ASN A 496 -6.71 12.18 5.66
N LEU A 497 -7.31 11.00 5.82
CA LEU A 497 -6.88 9.79 5.11
C LEU A 497 -7.19 9.91 3.60
N THR A 498 -6.15 9.83 2.77
CA THR A 498 -6.29 9.78 1.31
C THR A 498 -5.96 8.37 0.84
N LEU A 499 -7.00 7.59 0.53
CA LEU A 499 -6.82 6.21 0.06
C LEU A 499 -6.36 6.13 -1.39
N ASN A 500 -6.71 7.12 -2.22
CA ASN A 500 -6.33 7.17 -3.65
C ASN A 500 -6.69 5.87 -4.42
N SER A 501 -7.77 5.19 -4.03
CA SER A 501 -8.24 3.94 -4.63
C SER A 501 -9.71 3.73 -4.31
N SER A 502 -10.52 3.57 -5.35
CA SER A 502 -11.95 3.24 -5.24
C SER A 502 -12.14 1.82 -4.71
N ILE A 503 -11.23 0.89 -5.03
CA ILE A 503 -11.24 -0.46 -4.48
C ILE A 503 -11.02 -0.42 -2.95
N ALA A 504 -10.04 0.36 -2.48
CA ALA A 504 -9.77 0.54 -1.05
C ALA A 504 -10.97 1.18 -0.33
N GLU A 505 -11.61 2.16 -0.97
CA GLU A 505 -12.82 2.79 -0.46
C GLU A 505 -14.00 1.82 -0.32
N ASN A 506 -14.17 0.91 -1.28
CA ASN A 506 -15.17 -0.15 -1.21
C ASN A 506 -14.88 -1.15 -0.10
N ILE A 507 -13.62 -1.58 0.04
CA ILE A 507 -13.17 -2.45 1.16
C ILE A 507 -13.44 -1.77 2.51
N ARG A 508 -13.13 -0.48 2.64
CA ARG A 508 -13.42 0.31 3.85
C ARG A 508 -14.91 0.30 4.18
N LYS A 509 -15.79 0.53 3.20
CA LYS A 509 -17.25 0.54 3.39
C LYS A 509 -17.75 -0.82 3.87
N GLU A 510 -17.32 -1.92 3.23
CA GLU A 510 -17.73 -3.27 3.61
C GLU A 510 -17.24 -3.65 5.01
N LEU A 511 -15.96 -3.38 5.31
CA LEU A 511 -15.43 -3.61 6.65
C LEU A 511 -16.13 -2.77 7.71
N SER A 512 -16.48 -1.52 7.42
CA SER A 512 -17.13 -0.65 8.40
C SER A 512 -18.51 -1.15 8.82
N GLN A 513 -19.17 -1.98 8.00
CA GLN A 513 -20.42 -2.64 8.35
C GLN A 513 -20.22 -3.81 9.33
N LYS A 514 -19.02 -4.40 9.36
CA LYS A 514 -18.69 -5.57 10.19
C LYS A 514 -17.89 -5.20 11.44
N ASP A 515 -16.88 -4.35 11.29
CA ASP A 515 -15.98 -3.91 12.35
C ASP A 515 -15.34 -2.55 11.97
N ARG A 516 -15.88 -1.47 12.56
CA ARG A 516 -15.42 -0.10 12.30
C ARG A 516 -13.95 0.10 12.65
N LYS A 517 -13.45 -0.53 13.72
CA LYS A 517 -12.05 -0.37 14.14
C LYS A 517 -11.11 -0.98 13.10
N ILE A 518 -11.41 -2.18 12.63
CA ILE A 518 -10.62 -2.84 11.58
C ILE A 518 -10.70 -2.05 10.27
N ALA A 519 -11.88 -1.51 9.91
CA ALA A 519 -12.02 -0.66 8.73
C ALA A 519 -11.08 0.56 8.78
N GLU A 520 -10.96 1.21 9.95
CA GLU A 520 -10.06 2.33 10.17
C GLU A 520 -8.57 1.93 10.11
N GLU A 521 -8.20 0.77 10.67
CA GLU A 521 -6.84 0.21 10.60
C GLU A 521 -6.43 -0.08 9.14
N VAL A 522 -7.31 -0.73 8.38
CA VAL A 522 -7.11 -1.04 6.95
C VAL A 522 -7.01 0.24 6.12
N SER A 523 -7.85 1.24 6.41
CA SER A 523 -7.82 2.54 5.72
C SER A 523 -6.51 3.28 5.98
N THR A 524 -6.03 3.25 7.23
CA THR A 524 -4.74 3.86 7.60
C THR A 524 -3.61 3.21 6.84
N TYR A 525 -3.58 1.87 6.81
CA TYR A 525 -2.61 1.11 6.03
C TYR A 525 -2.60 1.51 4.54
N PHE A 526 -3.75 1.52 3.87
CA PHE A 526 -3.80 1.90 2.45
C PHE A 526 -3.39 3.36 2.20
N SER A 527 -3.76 4.28 3.08
CA SER A 527 -3.34 5.68 3.00
C SER A 527 -1.82 5.84 3.14
N GLU A 528 -1.20 5.13 4.08
CA GLU A 528 0.25 5.19 4.28
C GLU A 528 1.01 4.50 3.14
N MET A 529 0.50 3.39 2.62
CA MET A 529 1.06 2.75 1.43
C MET A 529 0.99 3.66 0.21
N ASN A 530 -0.08 4.44 0.03
CA ASN A 530 -0.16 5.45 -1.03
C ASN A 530 0.94 6.52 -0.89
N GLN A 531 1.27 6.96 0.32
CA GLN A 531 2.38 7.89 0.57
C GLN A 531 3.72 7.25 0.21
N VAL A 532 3.93 5.98 0.56
CA VAL A 532 5.12 5.23 0.14
C VAL A 532 5.18 5.10 -1.38
N PHE A 533 4.06 4.89 -2.07
CA PHE A 533 4.03 4.82 -3.53
C PHE A 533 4.34 6.17 -4.19
N ALA A 534 3.90 7.29 -3.60
CA ALA A 534 4.29 8.61 -4.04
C ALA A 534 5.82 8.82 -3.90
N GLU A 535 6.39 8.35 -2.79
CA GLU A 535 7.84 8.39 -2.55
C GLU A 535 8.63 7.48 -3.51
N MET A 536 8.11 6.27 -3.78
CA MET A 536 8.65 5.37 -4.81
C MET A 536 8.64 6.03 -6.18
N LYS A 537 7.54 6.71 -6.56
CA LYS A 537 7.47 7.49 -7.80
C LYS A 537 8.52 8.59 -7.82
N ARG A 538 8.73 9.33 -6.73
CA ARG A 538 9.73 10.41 -6.67
C ARG A 538 11.13 9.92 -7.04
N ILE A 539 11.57 8.83 -6.42
CA ILE A 539 12.94 8.32 -6.60
C ILE A 539 13.15 7.55 -7.92
N LEU A 540 12.09 6.99 -8.50
CA LEU A 540 12.18 6.17 -9.71
C LEU A 540 12.51 7.04 -10.94
N ARG A 541 13.46 6.61 -11.78
CA ARG A 541 13.76 7.27 -13.06
C ARG A 541 12.67 6.99 -14.09
N LYS A 542 12.59 7.81 -15.15
CA LYS A 542 11.72 7.54 -16.30
C LYS A 542 12.11 6.20 -16.96
N GLY A 543 11.13 5.33 -17.22
CA GLY A 543 11.32 3.94 -17.66
C GLY A 543 11.77 2.97 -16.55
N GLY A 544 12.03 3.49 -15.35
CA GLY A 544 12.34 2.68 -14.17
C GLY A 544 11.13 1.89 -13.72
N LYS A 545 11.36 0.76 -13.06
CA LYS A 545 10.29 -0.18 -12.66
C LYS A 545 10.22 -0.39 -11.15
N THR A 546 9.03 -0.69 -10.66
CA THR A 546 8.82 -1.21 -9.30
C THR A 546 8.32 -2.64 -9.40
N CYS A 547 8.86 -3.54 -8.59
CA CYS A 547 8.43 -4.92 -8.44
C CYS A 547 7.99 -5.14 -7.00
N ILE A 548 6.68 -5.17 -6.78
CA ILE A 548 6.08 -5.27 -5.44
C ILE A 548 5.52 -6.68 -5.26
N VAL A 549 6.09 -7.44 -4.33
CA VAL A 549 5.60 -8.78 -3.97
C VAL A 549 4.51 -8.63 -2.90
N VAL A 550 3.28 -9.01 -3.22
CA VAL A 550 2.13 -8.85 -2.33
C VAL A 550 1.06 -9.92 -2.57
N GLY A 551 0.51 -10.48 -1.51
CA GLY A 551 -0.67 -11.34 -1.53
C GLY A 551 -1.95 -10.67 -1.02
N ASN A 552 -3.09 -11.19 -1.47
CA ASN A 552 -4.42 -10.83 -0.98
C ASN A 552 -4.75 -11.62 0.30
N THR A 553 -5.55 -11.05 1.18
CA THR A 553 -5.95 -11.69 2.46
C THR A 553 -7.45 -11.55 2.70
N ASN A 554 -7.95 -12.18 3.75
CA ASN A 554 -9.30 -11.95 4.25
C ASN A 554 -9.24 -11.43 5.70
N LEU A 555 -10.10 -10.47 6.04
CA LEU A 555 -10.32 -9.99 7.40
C LEU A 555 -11.82 -9.88 7.67
N LYS A 556 -12.31 -10.52 8.74
CA LYS A 556 -13.74 -10.49 9.12
C LYS A 556 -14.68 -10.92 7.97
N GLY A 557 -14.25 -11.86 7.13
CA GLY A 557 -15.02 -12.30 5.97
C GLY A 557 -15.09 -11.26 4.85
N VAL A 558 -14.28 -10.21 4.87
CA VAL A 558 -14.08 -9.27 3.75
C VAL A 558 -12.77 -9.58 3.07
N GLU A 559 -12.80 -9.69 1.74
CA GLU A 559 -11.59 -9.84 0.95
C GLU A 559 -10.82 -8.52 0.90
N ILE A 560 -9.53 -8.59 1.26
CA ILE A 560 -8.60 -7.48 1.17
C ILE A 560 -7.71 -7.70 -0.05
N SER A 561 -8.18 -7.16 -1.16
CA SER A 561 -7.54 -7.19 -2.49
C SER A 561 -6.34 -6.23 -2.56
N ASN A 562 -5.29 -6.51 -1.77
CA ASN A 562 -4.11 -5.65 -1.67
C ASN A 562 -3.47 -5.40 -3.03
N ALA A 563 -3.36 -6.43 -3.87
CA ALA A 563 -2.68 -6.35 -5.15
C ALA A 563 -3.40 -5.38 -6.09
N GLU A 564 -4.72 -5.48 -6.15
CA GLU A 564 -5.60 -4.64 -6.96
C GLU A 564 -5.60 -3.19 -6.46
N VAL A 565 -5.70 -2.98 -5.13
CA VAL A 565 -5.59 -1.64 -4.53
C VAL A 565 -4.25 -0.99 -4.86
N PHE A 566 -3.15 -1.74 -4.76
CA PHE A 566 -1.82 -1.20 -5.05
C PHE A 566 -1.65 -0.82 -6.52
N VAL A 567 -2.16 -1.65 -7.45
CA VAL A 567 -2.17 -1.30 -8.87
C VAL A 567 -2.97 -0.03 -9.11
N GLU A 568 -4.16 0.10 -8.53
CA GLU A 568 -5.00 1.30 -8.68
C GLU A 568 -4.31 2.55 -8.12
N GLN A 569 -3.73 2.48 -6.91
CA GLN A 569 -3.01 3.60 -6.31
C GLN A 569 -1.81 4.04 -7.16
N LEU A 570 -1.02 3.08 -7.67
CA LEU A 570 0.13 3.36 -8.53
C LEU A 570 -0.29 3.95 -9.88
N GLN A 571 -1.39 3.48 -10.48
CA GLN A 571 -1.99 4.06 -11.68
C GLN A 571 -2.49 5.49 -11.46
N ASN A 572 -3.15 5.75 -10.33
CA ASN A 572 -3.62 7.08 -9.96
C ASN A 572 -2.46 8.05 -9.67
N LEU A 573 -1.29 7.52 -9.30
CA LEU A 573 -0.04 8.27 -9.23
C LEU A 573 0.64 8.41 -10.60
N GLY A 574 0.10 7.84 -11.68
CA GLY A 574 0.60 7.97 -13.06
C GLY A 574 1.61 6.91 -13.49
N LEU A 575 1.78 5.82 -12.74
CA LEU A 575 2.56 4.66 -13.19
C LEU A 575 1.71 3.75 -14.07
N LYS A 576 2.35 3.03 -14.99
CA LYS A 576 1.68 2.09 -15.90
C LYS A 576 1.97 0.67 -15.48
N VAL A 577 0.99 -0.22 -15.65
CA VAL A 577 1.20 -1.66 -15.48
C VAL A 577 2.11 -2.14 -16.61
N SER A 578 3.27 -2.68 -16.25
CA SER A 578 4.20 -3.32 -17.20
C SER A 578 4.00 -4.83 -17.24
N ASP A 579 3.75 -5.47 -16.09
CA ASP A 579 3.55 -6.91 -15.96
C ASP A 579 2.88 -7.21 -14.59
N ILE A 580 2.09 -8.28 -14.50
CA ILE A 580 1.56 -8.78 -13.22
C ILE A 580 1.71 -10.29 -13.21
N ILE A 581 2.53 -10.78 -12.29
CA ILE A 581 2.88 -12.19 -12.21
C ILE A 581 2.21 -12.78 -10.98
N LYS A 582 1.29 -13.73 -11.18
CA LYS A 582 0.71 -14.51 -10.08
C LYS A 582 1.54 -15.77 -9.88
N ARG A 583 1.97 -16.02 -8.65
CA ARG A 583 2.79 -17.18 -8.29
C ARG A 583 2.20 -17.95 -7.13
N GLU A 584 2.51 -19.24 -7.06
CA GLU A 584 2.23 -20.04 -5.88
C GLU A 584 3.37 -19.86 -4.86
N ILE A 585 3.03 -19.89 -3.57
CA ILE A 585 4.02 -20.04 -2.52
C ILE A 585 4.11 -21.53 -2.18
N PRO A 586 5.26 -22.19 -2.42
CA PRO A 586 5.42 -23.60 -2.09
C PRO A 586 5.13 -23.87 -0.61
N SER A 587 4.46 -24.98 -0.29
CA SER A 587 3.99 -25.30 1.07
C SER A 587 5.08 -25.29 2.15
N LYS A 588 6.33 -25.60 1.77
CA LYS A 588 7.51 -25.55 2.65
C LYS A 588 7.88 -24.13 3.11
N ASN A 589 7.39 -23.12 2.39
CA ASN A 589 7.63 -21.69 2.54
C ASN A 589 6.35 -20.88 2.86
N LEU A 590 5.18 -21.53 2.95
CA LEU A 590 3.91 -20.87 3.25
C LEU A 590 3.94 -20.19 4.63
N PRO A 591 3.38 -18.97 4.77
CA PRO A 591 3.08 -18.40 6.07
C PRO A 591 2.08 -19.25 6.86
N SER A 592 2.04 -19.02 8.17
CA SER A 592 1.11 -19.61 9.11
C SER A 592 -0.37 -19.48 8.69
N VAL A 593 -1.23 -20.41 9.12
CA VAL A 593 -2.68 -20.33 8.88
C VAL A 593 -3.32 -19.14 9.61
N ARG A 594 -4.46 -18.64 9.11
CA ARG A 594 -5.28 -17.60 9.78
C ARG A 594 -6.61 -18.18 10.27
N ASP A 595 -7.11 -17.60 11.35
CA ASP A 595 -8.46 -17.88 11.86
C ASP A 595 -9.47 -17.14 11.00
N GLU A 596 -10.46 -17.86 10.48
CA GLU A 596 -11.44 -17.37 9.51
C GLU A 596 -12.32 -16.24 10.07
N LYS A 597 -12.62 -16.26 11.38
CA LYS A 597 -13.51 -15.29 12.03
C LYS A 597 -12.80 -14.00 12.42
N THR A 598 -11.53 -14.10 12.80
CA THR A 598 -10.77 -12.97 13.34
C THR A 598 -9.76 -12.40 12.35
N GLY A 599 -9.38 -13.17 11.32
CA GLY A 599 -8.35 -12.81 10.35
C GLY A 599 -6.92 -12.82 10.92
N LYS A 600 -6.73 -13.17 12.19
CA LYS A 600 -5.42 -13.25 12.85
C LYS A 600 -4.76 -14.60 12.57
N PHE A 601 -3.43 -14.69 12.62
CA PHE A 601 -2.79 -16.02 12.50
C PHE A 601 -3.24 -16.97 13.62
N ALA A 602 -3.53 -18.21 13.24
CA ALA A 602 -4.03 -19.30 14.07
C ALA A 602 -3.03 -20.46 14.16
N ARG A 603 -3.33 -21.44 15.02
CA ARG A 603 -2.60 -22.71 15.03
C ARG A 603 -3.07 -23.58 13.86
N ILE A 604 -2.17 -24.41 13.33
CA ILE A 604 -2.50 -25.38 12.27
C ILE A 604 -3.64 -26.34 12.71
N THR A 605 -3.82 -26.52 14.02
CA THR A 605 -4.85 -27.37 14.64
C THR A 605 -6.18 -26.65 14.92
N SER A 606 -6.34 -25.37 14.57
CA SER A 606 -7.59 -24.64 14.80
C SER A 606 -8.70 -25.08 13.84
N ASN A 607 -9.94 -25.26 14.34
CA ASN A 607 -11.07 -25.76 13.56
C ASN A 607 -11.57 -24.82 12.44
N ASN A 608 -11.27 -23.50 12.52
CA ASN A 608 -11.67 -22.49 11.52
C ASN A 608 -10.42 -21.87 10.86
N LYS A 609 -9.63 -22.67 10.14
CA LYS A 609 -8.36 -22.22 9.54
C LYS A 609 -8.47 -21.99 8.04
N VAL A 610 -7.91 -20.88 7.57
CA VAL A 610 -7.69 -20.58 6.15
C VAL A 610 -6.19 -20.44 5.91
N LEU A 611 -5.67 -20.95 4.78
CA LEU A 611 -4.29 -20.73 4.37
C LEU A 611 -4.07 -19.23 4.14
N ALA A 612 -3.09 -18.64 4.84
CA ALA A 612 -2.72 -17.26 4.58
C ALA A 612 -1.83 -17.22 3.33
N TYR A 613 -2.27 -16.49 2.31
CA TYR A 613 -1.50 -16.24 1.08
C TYR A 613 -1.03 -17.52 0.37
N PRO A 614 -1.93 -18.38 -0.14
CA PRO A 614 -1.52 -19.52 -0.96
C PRO A 614 -0.84 -19.08 -2.27
N THR A 615 -1.19 -17.88 -2.74
CA THR A 615 -0.60 -17.22 -3.90
C THR A 615 -0.22 -15.79 -3.55
N GLU A 616 0.77 -15.28 -4.27
CA GLU A 616 1.23 -13.89 -4.22
C GLU A 616 1.32 -13.35 -5.64
N TYR A 617 1.26 -12.02 -5.76
CA TYR A 617 1.47 -11.29 -6.99
C TYR A 617 2.82 -10.57 -6.94
N ILE A 618 3.48 -10.48 -8.08
CA ILE A 618 4.58 -9.55 -8.32
C ILE A 618 4.03 -8.48 -9.26
N LEU A 619 3.76 -7.31 -8.71
CA LEU A 619 3.25 -6.16 -9.45
C LEU A 619 4.44 -5.42 -10.08
N VAL A 620 4.52 -5.39 -11.40
CA VAL A 620 5.55 -4.66 -12.13
C VAL A 620 4.95 -3.39 -12.72
N MET A 621 5.29 -2.25 -12.11
CA MET A 621 4.83 -0.93 -12.55
C MET A 621 5.99 -0.13 -13.13
N GLU A 622 5.73 0.68 -14.15
CA GLU A 622 6.70 1.56 -14.80
C GLU A 622 6.31 3.03 -14.63
N LYS A 623 7.27 3.89 -14.34
CA LYS A 623 7.12 5.36 -14.37
C LYS A 623 7.57 5.90 -15.71
#